data_AF-A0A942RIU3-F1
#
_entry.id   AF-A0A942RIU3-F1
#
_cell.length_a   1.000
_cell.length_b   1.000
_cell.length_c   1.000
_cell.angle_alpha   90.00
_cell.angle_beta   90.00
_cell.angle_gamma   90.00
#
_symmetry.space_group_name_H-M   'P 1'
#
loop_
_entity.id
_entity.type
_entity.pdbx_description
1 polymer ?
#
loop_
_entity_poly.entity_id
_entity_poly.type
_entity_poly.pdbx_seq_one_letter_code
_entity_poly.pdbx_strand_id
1 'polypeptide(L)'
;MMKKNIRVLFAIVSLVVFLSTTFTTNSSAATGYQGYAIYRDGVFFNYDWHAGIMDEPYSDYYLPVLHHAGSGDVVKWDSWENFLNGKNFKGVYRPNEQPSSAIRDAFVGMGRNLRTQQIPYNVMYQVYYDTSTASYYVQPDEISSMRCDGVVEYIYEWYYYRVYGHDTLWDVTKNDYWIRDHHGGTAITPKYQALNYLTLVTSSEPKSN
;
A
#
# COMPACT_ATOMS: atom_id res chain seq x y z
N MET A 1 6.40 -37.46 49.05
CA MET A 1 6.53 -36.05 48.60
C MET A 1 7.09 -35.89 47.18
N MET A 2 8.08 -36.68 46.75
CA MET A 2 8.73 -36.56 45.42
C MET A 2 7.80 -36.63 44.20
N LYS A 3 6.77 -37.50 44.21
CA LYS A 3 5.88 -37.73 43.05
C LYS A 3 5.03 -36.52 42.66
N LYS A 4 4.67 -35.63 43.61
CA LYS A 4 3.89 -34.42 43.34
C LYS A 4 4.74 -33.37 42.60
N ASN A 5 5.99 -33.21 43.03
CA ASN A 5 6.92 -32.25 42.43
C ASN A 5 7.33 -32.65 41.01
N ILE A 6 7.47 -33.95 40.74
CA ILE A 6 7.75 -34.47 39.39
C ILE A 6 6.58 -34.22 38.44
N ARG A 7 5.32 -34.42 38.88
CA ARG A 7 4.13 -34.15 38.05
C ARG A 7 3.96 -32.68 37.73
N VAL A 8 4.23 -31.79 38.69
CA VAL A 8 4.21 -30.34 38.49
C VAL A 8 5.31 -29.91 37.52
N LEU A 9 6.52 -30.45 37.67
CA LEU A 9 7.62 -30.16 36.74
C LEU A 9 7.29 -30.61 35.32
N PHE A 10 6.71 -31.80 35.16
CA PHE A 10 6.30 -32.31 33.85
C PHE A 10 5.22 -31.42 33.21
N ALA A 11 4.22 -30.99 33.98
CA ALA A 11 3.18 -30.08 33.50
C ALA A 11 3.75 -28.71 33.07
N ILE A 12 4.72 -28.17 33.81
CA ILE A 12 5.39 -26.91 33.47
C ILE A 12 6.20 -27.07 32.17
N VAL A 13 6.98 -28.14 32.04
CA VAL A 13 7.76 -28.39 30.81
C VAL A 13 6.85 -28.60 29.60
N SER A 14 5.76 -29.36 29.74
CA SER A 14 4.79 -29.55 28.68
C SER A 14 4.12 -28.23 28.27
N LEU A 15 3.78 -27.37 29.23
CA LEU A 15 3.20 -26.05 28.95
C LEU A 15 4.20 -25.12 28.25
N VAL A 16 5.48 -25.13 28.65
CA VAL A 16 6.55 -24.34 28.00
C VAL A 16 6.78 -24.82 26.56
N VAL A 17 6.78 -26.13 26.32
CA VAL A 17 6.90 -26.68 24.96
C VAL A 17 5.69 -26.29 24.10
N PHE A 18 4.47 -26.37 24.65
CA PHE A 18 3.26 -25.99 23.93
C PHE A 18 3.23 -24.49 23.58
N LEU A 19 3.62 -23.63 24.53
CA LEU A 19 3.76 -22.18 24.31
C LEU A 19 4.88 -21.85 23.32
N SER A 20 5.98 -22.59 23.31
CA SER A 20 7.08 -22.33 22.36
C SER A 20 6.68 -22.56 20.90
N THR A 21 5.72 -23.45 20.62
CA THR A 21 5.22 -23.70 19.26
C THR A 21 4.23 -22.65 18.75
N THR A 22 3.67 -21.81 19.63
CA THR A 22 2.73 -20.75 19.23
C THR A 22 3.41 -19.45 18.83
N PHE A 23 4.73 -19.31 19.02
CA PHE A 23 5.50 -18.11 18.67
C PHE A 23 6.28 -18.22 17.34
N THR A 24 6.13 -19.30 16.60
CA THR A 24 6.78 -19.48 15.29
C THR A 24 5.79 -19.25 14.15
N THR A 25 5.07 -18.13 14.15
CA THR A 25 4.51 -17.63 12.90
C THR A 25 5.68 -17.00 12.13
N ASN A 26 6.12 -17.65 11.05
CA ASN A 26 7.05 -17.01 10.11
C ASN A 26 6.33 -15.78 9.54
N SER A 27 6.58 -14.58 10.07
CA SER A 27 6.23 -13.35 9.35
C SER A 27 7.16 -13.30 8.15
N SER A 28 6.62 -13.53 6.96
CA SER A 28 7.41 -13.33 5.74
C SER A 28 7.62 -11.83 5.59
N ALA A 29 8.82 -11.35 5.90
CA ALA A 29 9.15 -9.96 5.67
C ALA A 29 9.18 -9.67 4.15
N ALA A 30 8.76 -8.49 3.74
CA ALA A 30 8.75 -8.11 2.33
C ALA A 30 10.15 -8.24 1.71
N THR A 31 10.21 -8.82 0.51
CA THR A 31 11.44 -9.02 -0.26
C THR A 31 11.40 -8.25 -1.58
N GLY A 32 12.53 -8.18 -2.28
CA GLY A 32 12.64 -7.48 -3.56
C GLY A 32 12.08 -6.07 -3.47
N TYR A 33 11.09 -5.76 -4.31
CA TYR A 33 10.43 -4.47 -4.41
C TYR A 33 9.00 -4.41 -3.81
N GLN A 34 8.54 -5.46 -3.12
CA GLN A 34 7.22 -5.48 -2.46
C GLN A 34 6.94 -4.24 -1.60
N GLY A 35 5.73 -3.69 -1.69
CA GLY A 35 5.32 -2.51 -0.92
C GLY A 35 5.97 -1.21 -1.38
N TYR A 36 6.72 -1.19 -2.49
CA TYR A 36 7.16 0.04 -3.13
C TYR A 36 6.22 0.46 -4.25
N ALA A 37 6.17 1.77 -4.48
CA ALA A 37 5.40 2.38 -5.53
C ALA A 37 6.12 2.22 -6.86
N ILE A 38 5.35 2.01 -7.91
CA ILE A 38 5.82 1.95 -9.28
C ILE A 38 5.05 2.94 -10.12
N TYR A 39 5.78 3.57 -11.02
CA TYR A 39 5.21 4.56 -11.92
C TYR A 39 5.55 4.23 -13.36
N ARG A 40 4.63 4.58 -14.23
CA ARG A 40 4.79 4.55 -15.68
C ARG A 40 4.20 5.83 -16.29
N ASP A 41 4.40 6.02 -17.58
CA ASP A 41 3.68 7.07 -18.32
C ASP A 41 2.15 6.84 -18.33
N GLY A 42 1.37 7.92 -18.32
CA GLY A 42 -0.09 7.87 -18.43
C GLY A 42 -0.71 9.23 -18.74
N VAL A 43 -1.38 9.40 -19.89
CA VAL A 43 -1.84 10.73 -20.36
C VAL A 43 -3.36 10.84 -20.37
N PHE A 44 -4.03 10.57 -19.24
CA PHE A 44 -5.46 10.85 -19.11
C PHE A 44 -5.65 12.18 -18.36
N PHE A 45 -6.30 13.17 -18.97
CA PHE A 45 -6.68 14.48 -18.39
C PHE A 45 -5.60 15.15 -17.49
N ASN A 46 -4.37 15.35 -17.98
CA ASN A 46 -3.25 16.02 -17.29
C ASN A 46 -2.63 15.28 -16.07
N TYR A 47 -2.96 14.01 -15.84
CA TYR A 47 -2.28 13.19 -14.83
C TYR A 47 -1.10 12.46 -15.44
N ASP A 48 -0.04 13.18 -15.82
CA ASP A 48 1.10 12.74 -16.66
C ASP A 48 1.59 11.29 -16.50
N TRP A 49 1.51 10.68 -15.32
CA TRP A 49 1.95 9.31 -15.01
C TRP A 49 0.81 8.47 -14.42
N HIS A 50 1.01 7.15 -14.37
CA HIS A 50 0.13 6.20 -13.68
C HIS A 50 0.87 5.52 -12.53
N ALA A 51 0.21 5.33 -11.39
CA ALA A 51 0.79 4.76 -10.19
C ALA A 51 0.26 3.35 -9.87
N GLY A 52 1.05 2.59 -9.12
CA GLY A 52 0.70 1.31 -8.52
C GLY A 52 1.67 0.95 -7.40
N ILE A 53 1.40 -0.15 -6.69
CA ILE A 53 2.28 -0.75 -5.68
C ILE A 53 2.70 -2.14 -6.17
N MET A 54 3.96 -2.50 -5.93
CA MET A 54 4.42 -3.88 -6.08
C MET A 54 3.81 -4.76 -4.98
N ASP A 55 2.90 -5.66 -5.34
CA ASP A 55 2.37 -6.70 -4.44
C ASP A 55 3.37 -7.86 -4.29
N GLU A 56 4.05 -8.19 -5.39
CA GLU A 56 5.06 -9.23 -5.46
C GLU A 56 6.49 -8.64 -5.56
N PRO A 57 7.55 -9.43 -5.29
CA PRO A 57 8.92 -8.93 -5.28
C PRO A 57 9.42 -8.37 -6.62
N TYR A 58 8.92 -8.88 -7.75
CA TYR A 58 9.45 -8.58 -9.08
C TYR A 58 8.35 -8.55 -10.16
N SER A 59 8.63 -7.90 -11.30
CA SER A 59 7.71 -7.67 -12.42
C SER A 59 7.31 -8.92 -13.21
N ASP A 60 8.08 -10.00 -13.08
CA ASP A 60 7.89 -11.26 -13.81
C ASP A 60 7.00 -12.28 -13.08
N TYR A 61 6.45 -11.91 -11.92
CA TYR A 61 5.40 -12.68 -11.26
C TYR A 61 4.07 -12.55 -12.02
N TYR A 62 3.12 -13.45 -11.75
CA TYR A 62 1.87 -13.53 -12.53
C TYR A 62 1.01 -12.25 -12.45
N LEU A 63 0.79 -11.72 -11.25
CA LEU A 63 0.02 -10.49 -11.00
C LEU A 63 0.77 -9.59 -10.00
N PRO A 64 1.92 -9.01 -10.38
CA PRO A 64 2.84 -8.41 -9.43
C PRO A 64 2.42 -7.02 -8.95
N VAL A 65 1.44 -6.41 -9.61
CA VAL A 65 1.08 -5.02 -9.39
C VAL A 65 -0.30 -4.94 -8.76
N LEU A 66 -0.41 -4.20 -7.66
CA LEU A 66 -1.68 -3.72 -7.13
C LEU A 66 -1.88 -2.26 -7.54
N HIS A 67 -2.96 -1.95 -8.25
CA HIS A 67 -3.25 -0.58 -8.66
C HIS A 67 -4.74 -0.37 -8.94
N HIS A 68 -5.11 0.88 -9.17
CA HIS A 68 -6.38 1.20 -9.82
C HIS A 68 -6.12 1.48 -11.31
N ALA A 69 -6.72 0.70 -12.23
CA ALA A 69 -6.39 0.77 -13.66
C ALA A 69 -7.03 1.96 -14.42
N GLY A 70 -8.07 2.57 -13.86
CA GLY A 70 -8.77 3.72 -14.42
C GLY A 70 -10.28 3.53 -14.42
N SER A 71 -10.99 4.39 -15.15
CA SER A 71 -12.45 4.40 -15.25
C SER A 71 -13.00 3.05 -15.73
N GLY A 72 -14.08 2.59 -15.09
CA GLY A 72 -14.73 1.30 -15.38
C GLY A 72 -14.06 0.09 -14.74
N ASP A 73 -12.99 0.31 -13.96
CA ASP A 73 -12.30 -0.73 -13.21
C ASP A 73 -12.39 -0.48 -11.70
N VAL A 74 -11.77 -1.35 -10.91
CA VAL A 74 -11.62 -1.23 -9.45
C VAL A 74 -10.13 -1.36 -9.06
N VAL A 75 -9.83 -1.17 -7.77
CA VAL A 75 -8.52 -1.57 -7.22
C VAL A 75 -8.35 -3.08 -7.39
N LYS A 76 -7.30 -3.49 -8.09
CA LYS A 76 -7.05 -4.89 -8.44
C LYS A 76 -5.57 -5.22 -8.48
N TRP A 77 -5.30 -6.53 -8.49
CA TRP A 77 -4.03 -7.01 -8.98
C TRP A 77 -4.05 -7.06 -10.51
N ASP A 78 -2.91 -6.78 -11.12
CA ASP A 78 -2.74 -6.84 -12.57
C ASP A 78 -1.37 -7.39 -12.95
N SER A 79 -1.26 -7.85 -14.20
CA SER A 79 0.02 -8.26 -14.77
C SER A 79 0.91 -7.04 -15.02
N TRP A 80 2.22 -7.25 -15.13
CA TRP A 80 3.14 -6.16 -15.45
C TRP A 80 2.86 -5.53 -16.82
N GLU A 81 2.51 -6.36 -17.82
CA GLU A 81 2.15 -5.90 -19.16
C GLU A 81 0.91 -5.01 -19.14
N ASN A 82 -0.13 -5.42 -18.41
CA ASN A 82 -1.35 -4.63 -18.26
C ASN A 82 -1.12 -3.37 -17.44
N PHE A 83 -0.28 -3.44 -16.39
CA PHE A 83 0.15 -2.24 -15.68
C PHE A 83 0.78 -1.28 -16.67
N LEU A 84 1.82 -1.66 -17.42
CA LEU A 84 2.49 -0.79 -18.39
C LEU A 84 1.53 -0.27 -19.47
N ASN A 85 0.65 -1.13 -19.98
CA ASN A 85 -0.30 -0.82 -21.06
C ASN A 85 0.42 -0.16 -22.26
N GLY A 86 1.53 -0.76 -22.70
CA GLY A 86 2.38 -0.25 -23.77
C GLY A 86 3.07 1.10 -23.50
N LYS A 87 3.12 1.56 -22.24
CA LYS A 87 3.80 2.81 -21.83
C LYS A 87 5.16 2.55 -21.19
N ASN A 88 5.95 3.61 -21.12
CA ASN A 88 7.28 3.57 -20.54
C ASN A 88 7.24 3.53 -19.01
N PHE A 89 7.98 2.59 -18.43
CA PHE A 89 8.26 2.57 -17.00
C PHE A 89 9.03 3.83 -16.57
N LYS A 90 8.73 4.35 -15.38
CA LYS A 90 9.34 5.59 -14.84
C LYS A 90 10.16 5.35 -13.59
N GLY A 91 9.95 4.25 -12.88
CA GLY A 91 10.79 3.85 -11.77
C GLY A 91 10.01 3.19 -10.63
N VAL A 92 10.78 2.62 -9.71
CA VAL A 92 10.34 2.16 -8.39
C VAL A 92 10.70 3.23 -7.37
N TYR A 93 9.76 3.57 -6.50
CA TYR A 93 9.86 4.65 -5.52
C TYR A 93 9.40 4.16 -4.16
N ARG A 94 10.05 4.68 -3.11
CA ARG A 94 9.70 4.42 -1.72
C ARG A 94 9.36 5.74 -1.01
N PRO A 95 8.70 5.70 0.16
CA PRO A 95 8.63 6.87 1.02
C PRO A 95 10.01 7.45 1.32
N ASN A 96 10.07 8.76 1.59
CA ASN A 96 11.34 9.44 1.90
C ASN A 96 12.02 8.83 3.14
N GLU A 97 11.24 8.59 4.18
CA GLU A 97 11.67 7.73 5.28
C GLU A 97 11.74 6.28 4.80
N GLN A 98 12.87 5.60 5.03
CA GLN A 98 13.06 4.22 4.59
C GLN A 98 12.19 3.26 5.43
N PRO A 99 11.18 2.60 4.85
CA PRO A 99 10.41 1.60 5.58
C PRO A 99 11.24 0.33 5.81
N SER A 100 11.00 -0.33 6.94
CA SER A 100 11.53 -1.67 7.18
C SER A 100 10.81 -2.71 6.31
N SER A 101 11.38 -3.91 6.19
CA SER A 101 10.72 -5.02 5.47
C SER A 101 9.40 -5.45 6.10
N ALA A 102 9.24 -5.32 7.42
CA ALA A 102 7.98 -5.58 8.12
C ALA A 102 6.90 -4.53 7.78
N ILE A 103 7.28 -3.25 7.71
CA ILE A 103 6.36 -2.18 7.29
C ILE A 103 5.96 -2.34 5.83
N ARG A 104 6.91 -2.72 4.96
CA ARG A 104 6.61 -3.00 3.55
C ARG A 104 5.65 -4.17 3.37
N ASP A 105 5.73 -5.19 4.23
CA ASP A 105 4.75 -6.29 4.24
C ASP A 105 3.36 -5.78 4.67
N ALA A 106 3.31 -4.86 5.64
CA ALA A 106 2.08 -4.18 6.02
C ALA A 106 1.49 -3.33 4.88
N PHE A 107 2.33 -2.66 4.08
CA PHE A 107 1.88 -1.95 2.87
C PHE A 107 1.21 -2.88 1.86
N VAL A 108 1.82 -4.04 1.60
CA VAL A 108 1.24 -5.07 0.74
C VAL A 108 -0.10 -5.55 1.32
N GLY A 109 -0.14 -5.85 2.62
CA GLY A 109 -1.37 -6.25 3.32
C GLY A 109 -2.51 -5.23 3.18
N MET A 110 -2.21 -3.94 3.34
CA MET A 110 -3.20 -2.87 3.15
C MET A 110 -3.67 -2.77 1.69
N GLY A 111 -2.75 -2.85 0.72
CA GLY A 111 -3.13 -2.89 -0.69
C GLY A 111 -4.10 -4.02 -0.99
N ARG A 112 -3.81 -5.23 -0.49
CA ARG A 112 -4.68 -6.40 -0.63
C ARG A 112 -6.04 -6.18 0.02
N ASN A 113 -6.10 -5.49 1.16
CA ASN A 113 -7.36 -5.08 1.79
C ASN A 113 -8.17 -4.14 0.87
N LEU A 114 -7.57 -3.06 0.37
CA LEU A 114 -8.23 -2.12 -0.57
C LEU A 114 -8.87 -2.85 -1.77
N ARG A 115 -8.16 -3.82 -2.36
CA ARG A 115 -8.68 -4.63 -3.46
C ARG A 115 -9.97 -5.38 -3.10
N THR A 116 -10.09 -5.89 -1.88
CA THR A 116 -11.30 -6.65 -1.46
C THR A 116 -12.55 -5.78 -1.40
N GLN A 117 -12.40 -4.47 -1.31
CA GLN A 117 -13.50 -3.50 -1.18
C GLN A 117 -14.15 -3.11 -2.51
N GLN A 118 -13.59 -3.54 -3.65
CA GLN A 118 -14.12 -3.22 -5.00
C GLN A 118 -14.28 -1.71 -5.25
N ILE A 119 -13.31 -0.92 -4.78
CA ILE A 119 -13.34 0.54 -4.85
C ILE A 119 -13.26 1.01 -6.32
N PRO A 120 -14.25 1.76 -6.83
CA PRO A 120 -14.26 2.27 -8.20
C PRO A 120 -13.41 3.52 -8.40
N TYR A 121 -13.16 3.89 -9.67
CA TYR A 121 -12.23 4.96 -9.99
C TYR A 121 -12.78 6.35 -9.69
N ASN A 122 -11.92 7.22 -9.15
CA ASN A 122 -12.18 8.64 -9.00
C ASN A 122 -11.11 9.47 -9.71
N VAL A 123 -11.53 10.40 -10.58
CA VAL A 123 -10.61 11.36 -11.22
C VAL A 123 -10.40 12.60 -10.34
N MET A 124 -11.44 13.02 -9.62
CA MET A 124 -11.48 14.27 -8.86
C MET A 124 -10.79 14.18 -7.51
N TYR A 125 -10.77 13.03 -6.85
CA TYR A 125 -10.18 12.87 -5.52
C TYR A 125 -9.27 11.65 -5.48
N GLN A 126 -8.12 11.75 -4.82
CA GLN A 126 -7.26 10.58 -4.59
C GLN A 126 -7.98 9.49 -3.80
N VAL A 127 -8.61 9.86 -2.70
CA VAL A 127 -9.41 8.99 -1.83
C VAL A 127 -10.71 9.71 -1.52
N TYR A 128 -11.85 9.14 -1.90
CA TYR A 128 -13.15 9.73 -1.63
C TYR A 128 -13.96 8.86 -0.68
N TYR A 129 -14.50 9.51 0.34
CA TYR A 129 -15.37 8.95 1.37
C TYR A 129 -16.35 10.04 1.83
N ASP A 130 -17.45 9.66 2.45
CA ASP A 130 -18.40 10.61 3.04
C ASP A 130 -17.93 11.05 4.43
N THR A 131 -17.57 12.33 4.55
CA THR A 131 -17.02 12.91 5.78
C THR A 131 -18.03 12.95 6.93
N SER A 132 -19.33 12.83 6.64
CA SER A 132 -20.38 12.85 7.66
C SER A 132 -20.62 11.48 8.30
N THR A 133 -20.19 10.40 7.65
CA THR A 133 -20.47 9.02 8.07
C THR A 133 -19.21 8.18 8.31
N ALA A 134 -18.07 8.55 7.72
CA ALA A 134 -16.81 7.82 7.91
C ALA A 134 -16.26 7.93 9.34
N SER A 135 -15.51 6.92 9.74
CA SER A 135 -14.78 6.86 11.01
C SER A 135 -13.71 7.94 11.13
N TYR A 136 -13.16 8.16 12.33
CA TYR A 136 -12.10 9.17 12.53
C TYR A 136 -10.88 8.94 11.63
N TYR A 137 -10.48 7.67 11.47
CA TYR A 137 -9.63 7.20 10.39
C TYR A 137 -10.49 6.40 9.41
N VAL A 138 -10.50 6.82 8.15
CA VAL A 138 -11.28 6.28 7.05
C VAL A 138 -10.80 4.87 6.75
N GLN A 139 -11.59 3.87 7.12
CA GLN A 139 -11.30 2.47 6.87
C GLN A 139 -11.43 2.14 5.37
N PRO A 140 -10.78 1.06 4.87
CA PRO A 140 -10.87 0.65 3.47
C PRO A 140 -12.30 0.50 2.94
N ASP A 141 -13.22 -0.01 3.75
CA ASP A 141 -14.64 -0.25 3.41
C ASP A 141 -15.49 1.04 3.41
N GLU A 142 -14.96 2.14 3.92
CA GLU A 142 -15.60 3.46 3.88
C GLU A 142 -15.22 4.26 2.62
N ILE A 143 -14.22 3.79 1.86
CA ILE A 143 -13.75 4.44 0.63
C ILE A 143 -14.73 4.14 -0.51
N SER A 144 -15.40 5.18 -0.98
CA SER A 144 -16.41 5.05 -2.04
C SER A 144 -15.81 5.11 -3.45
N SER A 145 -14.64 5.74 -3.62
CA SER A 145 -13.89 5.74 -4.88
C SER A 145 -12.45 6.23 -4.69
N MET A 146 -11.53 5.84 -5.57
CA MET A 146 -10.09 6.12 -5.42
C MET A 146 -9.39 6.31 -6.77
N ARG A 147 -8.36 7.16 -6.82
CA ARG A 147 -7.48 7.37 -7.98
C ARG A 147 -6.24 6.48 -7.91
N CYS A 148 -5.51 6.32 -9.03
CA CYS A 148 -4.35 5.42 -9.07
C CYS A 148 -3.22 5.82 -8.08
N ASP A 149 -2.96 7.11 -7.91
CA ASP A 149 -2.05 7.65 -6.90
C ASP A 149 -2.63 7.68 -5.48
N GLY A 150 -3.95 7.69 -5.34
CA GLY A 150 -4.62 7.52 -4.05
C GLY A 150 -4.37 6.14 -3.43
N VAL A 151 -4.18 5.10 -4.25
CA VAL A 151 -3.76 3.77 -3.79
C VAL A 151 -2.42 3.86 -3.07
N VAL A 152 -1.43 4.52 -3.69
CA VAL A 152 -0.08 4.65 -3.12
C VAL A 152 -0.10 5.47 -1.84
N GLU A 153 -0.77 6.62 -1.89
CA GLU A 153 -0.79 7.58 -0.77
C GLU A 153 -1.51 7.00 0.45
N TYR A 154 -2.71 6.44 0.26
CA TYR A 154 -3.45 5.83 1.36
C TYR A 154 -2.67 4.69 2.03
N ILE A 155 -2.02 3.83 1.24
CA ILE A 155 -1.24 2.70 1.77
C ILE A 155 -0.08 3.19 2.63
N TYR A 156 0.66 4.20 2.18
CA TYR A 156 1.81 4.73 2.93
C TYR A 156 1.37 5.50 4.18
N GLU A 157 0.38 6.37 4.05
CA GLU A 157 -0.01 7.29 5.11
C GLU A 157 -0.78 6.59 6.23
N TRP A 158 -1.44 5.47 5.94
CA TRP A 158 -2.02 4.60 6.97
C TRP A 158 -1.00 4.13 8.00
N TYR A 159 0.27 3.98 7.60
CA TYR A 159 1.37 3.62 8.50
C TYR A 159 2.31 4.78 8.77
N TYR A 160 1.80 6.02 8.68
CA TYR A 160 2.53 7.26 8.99
C TYR A 160 3.70 7.60 8.06
N TYR A 161 3.72 7.05 6.84
CA TYR A 161 4.69 7.44 5.81
C TYR A 161 4.08 8.52 4.93
N ARG A 162 4.26 9.78 5.31
CA ARG A 162 3.76 10.96 4.58
C ARG A 162 4.24 10.98 3.13
N VAL A 163 3.30 11.23 2.21
CA VAL A 163 3.58 11.50 0.81
C VAL A 163 3.43 13.00 0.55
N TYR A 164 2.21 13.53 0.45
CA TYR A 164 1.97 14.93 0.08
C TYR A 164 1.45 15.75 1.28
N GLY A 165 1.11 17.03 1.06
CA GLY A 165 0.50 17.91 2.05
C GLY A 165 1.47 18.47 3.09
N HIS A 166 0.96 19.29 4.01
CA HIS A 166 1.65 19.82 5.20
C HIS A 166 1.09 19.22 6.49
N ASP A 167 1.63 19.57 7.65
CA ASP A 167 1.40 18.85 8.93
C ASP A 167 -0.07 18.69 9.33
N THR A 168 -0.96 19.58 8.88
CA THR A 168 -2.40 19.51 9.15
C THR A 168 -3.22 18.95 8.00
N LEU A 169 -2.64 18.76 6.81
CA LEU A 169 -3.33 18.36 5.60
C LEU A 169 -2.81 17.08 4.94
N TRP A 170 -1.71 16.50 5.43
CA TRP A 170 -1.04 15.39 4.74
C TRP A 170 -1.79 14.06 4.79
N ASP A 171 -2.42 13.70 5.91
CA ASP A 171 -2.88 12.34 6.18
C ASP A 171 -4.23 12.02 5.50
N VAL A 172 -4.20 11.45 4.29
CA VAL A 172 -5.41 11.09 3.53
C VAL A 172 -6.31 10.06 4.20
N THR A 173 -5.83 9.41 5.26
CA THR A 173 -6.59 8.40 6.01
C THR A 173 -7.45 9.03 7.10
N LYS A 174 -7.22 10.30 7.46
CA LYS A 174 -8.03 11.00 8.45
C LYS A 174 -9.30 11.54 7.82
N ASN A 175 -10.45 11.33 8.48
CA ASN A 175 -11.72 11.89 8.03
C ASN A 175 -11.75 13.41 8.26
N ASP A 176 -11.39 14.15 7.21
CA ASP A 176 -11.41 15.61 7.19
C ASP A 176 -11.67 16.11 5.76
N TYR A 177 -12.66 16.98 5.61
CA TYR A 177 -13.02 17.58 4.33
C TYR A 177 -11.84 18.29 3.67
N TRP A 178 -11.05 19.04 4.43
CA TRP A 178 -9.96 19.86 3.90
C TRP A 178 -8.78 19.01 3.46
N ILE A 179 -8.51 17.90 4.15
CA ILE A 179 -7.53 16.90 3.71
C ILE A 179 -7.96 16.33 2.36
N ARG A 180 -9.21 15.82 2.27
CA ARG A 180 -9.72 15.23 1.03
C ARG A 180 -9.67 16.21 -0.15
N ASP A 181 -10.03 17.47 0.08
CA ASP A 181 -10.02 18.51 -0.96
C ASP A 181 -8.59 18.91 -1.36
N HIS A 182 -7.66 19.00 -0.41
CA HIS A 182 -6.25 19.31 -0.66
C HIS A 182 -5.56 18.24 -1.53
N HIS A 183 -6.00 17.00 -1.41
CA HIS A 183 -5.53 15.85 -2.19
C HIS A 183 -6.39 15.58 -3.43
N GLY A 184 -7.24 16.56 -3.79
CA GLY A 184 -8.11 16.52 -4.96
C GLY A 184 -7.47 17.09 -6.23
N GLY A 185 -8.07 16.73 -7.36
CA GLY A 185 -7.79 17.29 -8.68
C GLY A 185 -6.31 17.23 -9.03
N THR A 186 -5.79 18.33 -9.57
CA THR A 186 -4.40 18.45 -10.00
C THR A 186 -3.47 18.99 -8.91
N ALA A 187 -3.94 19.16 -7.66
CA ALA A 187 -3.09 19.62 -6.55
C ALA A 187 -1.94 18.64 -6.28
N ILE A 188 -2.24 17.35 -6.45
CA ILE A 188 -1.30 16.25 -6.43
C ILE A 188 -1.58 15.34 -7.63
N THR A 189 -0.51 14.84 -8.25
CA THR A 189 -0.57 13.92 -9.39
C THR A 189 0.45 12.81 -9.20
N PRO A 190 0.31 11.67 -9.89
CA PRO A 190 1.28 10.58 -9.81
C PRO A 190 2.73 11.01 -10.06
N LYS A 191 2.96 11.85 -11.08
CA LYS A 191 4.30 12.41 -11.37
C LYS A 191 4.78 13.34 -10.27
N TYR A 192 3.89 14.17 -9.73
CA TYR A 192 4.25 15.12 -8.68
C TYR A 192 4.62 14.40 -7.37
N GLN A 193 3.87 13.36 -6.98
CA GLN A 193 4.24 12.45 -5.88
C GLN A 193 5.63 11.85 -6.09
N ALA A 194 5.85 11.18 -7.23
CA ALA A 194 7.08 10.44 -7.49
C ALA A 194 8.33 11.33 -7.49
N LEU A 195 8.22 12.54 -8.05
CA LEU A 195 9.39 13.42 -8.25
C LEU A 195 9.69 14.33 -7.06
N ASN A 196 8.74 14.59 -6.17
CA ASN A 196 8.90 15.61 -5.12
C ASN A 196 8.71 15.06 -3.70
N TYR A 197 8.03 13.93 -3.56
CA TYR A 197 7.58 13.42 -2.26
C TYR A 197 7.99 11.98 -1.97
N LEU A 198 8.56 11.29 -2.97
CA LEU A 198 9.09 9.95 -2.84
C LEU A 198 10.57 9.91 -3.24
N THR A 199 11.27 8.89 -2.74
CA THR A 199 12.66 8.62 -3.09
C THR A 199 12.72 7.54 -4.17
N LEU A 200 13.40 7.84 -5.28
CA LEU A 200 13.68 6.86 -6.33
C LEU A 200 14.58 5.73 -5.79
N VAL A 201 14.15 4.49 -5.99
CA VAL A 201 14.91 3.28 -5.68
C VAL A 201 15.67 2.79 -6.90
N THR A 202 14.99 2.68 -8.05
CA THR A 202 15.59 2.32 -9.34
C THR A 202 14.74 2.84 -10.49
N SER A 203 15.37 3.24 -11.58
CA SER A 203 14.71 3.57 -12.85
C SER A 203 14.54 2.36 -13.77
N SER A 204 15.18 1.22 -13.43
CA SER A 204 15.09 -0.01 -14.21
C SER A 204 13.88 -0.84 -13.78
N GLU A 205 13.32 -1.61 -14.71
CA GLU A 205 12.26 -2.56 -14.41
C GLU A 205 12.68 -3.51 -13.28
N PRO A 206 11.84 -3.71 -12.24
CA PRO A 206 12.15 -4.57 -11.10
C PRO A 206 12.01 -6.06 -11.45
N LYS A 207 12.86 -6.59 -12.32
CA LYS A 207 12.83 -7.99 -12.74
C LYS A 207 13.70 -8.89 -11.84
N SER A 208 13.35 -10.18 -11.71
CA SER A 208 14.23 -11.13 -11.04
C SER A 208 15.51 -11.34 -11.86
N ASN A 209 16.63 -11.59 -11.16
CA ASN A 209 17.94 -11.85 -11.79
C ASN A 209 18.01 -13.24 -12.41
#